data_AF-A0A914Z7W7-F1
#
_entry.id   AF-A0A914Z7W7-F1
#
_cell.length_a   1.000
_cell.length_b   1.000
_cell.length_c   1.000
_cell.angle_alpha   90.00
_cell.angle_beta   90.00
_cell.angle_gamma   90.00
#
_symmetry.space_group_name_H-M   'P 1'
#
loop_
_entity.id
_entity.type
_entity.pdbx_description
1 polymer ?
#
loop_
_entity_poly.entity_id
_entity_poly.type
_entity_poly.pdbx_seq_one_letter_code
_entity_poly.pdbx_strand_id
1 'polypeptide(L)'
;MKNAHTDQVVGLLTQHLSQRNEEVERLTADLKHLHTEFNNSKDNFVTYFKEKPKSDIEVPQHLKKIIEKAKKDLNLDTKNFYNIAFVGHTNTGKSSLINAIRGIDDDEKGAAPVGDVECTMVIEPYTFADPQLKHVKIYDVPGAGTISHDALNYYR
;
A
#
# COMPACT_ATOMS: atom_id res chain seq x y z
N MET A 1 60.87 -15.82 -21.27
CA MET A 1 59.58 -16.39 -21.73
C MET A 1 58.38 -16.10 -20.80
N LYS A 2 58.53 -15.47 -19.61
CA LYS A 2 57.40 -15.23 -18.68
C LYS A 2 56.46 -14.06 -19.02
N ASN A 3 56.85 -13.16 -19.93
CA ASN A 3 56.13 -11.88 -20.13
C ASN A 3 54.86 -12.04 -21.00
N ALA A 4 54.91 -12.86 -22.06
CA ALA A 4 53.79 -13.01 -23.00
C ALA A 4 52.50 -13.54 -22.33
N HIS A 5 52.62 -14.48 -21.39
CA HIS A 5 51.47 -15.04 -20.68
C HIS A 5 50.89 -14.06 -19.65
N THR A 6 51.72 -13.18 -19.10
CA THR A 6 51.29 -12.16 -18.12
C THR A 6 50.55 -11.03 -18.83
N ASP A 7 51.06 -10.59 -19.98
CA ASP A 7 50.43 -9.56 -20.82
C ASP A 7 49.06 -10.01 -21.34
N GLN A 8 48.91 -11.30 -21.67
CA GLN A 8 47.64 -11.87 -22.13
C GLN A 8 46.57 -11.88 -21.02
N VAL A 9 46.96 -12.21 -19.78
CA VAL A 9 46.06 -12.20 -18.62
C VAL A 9 45.66 -10.79 -18.23
N VAL A 10 46.59 -9.83 -18.29
CA VAL A 10 46.29 -8.40 -18.07
C VAL A 10 45.33 -7.86 -19.12
N GLY A 11 45.51 -8.23 -20.39
CA GLY A 11 44.60 -7.86 -21.47
C GLY A 11 43.17 -8.38 -21.27
N LEU A 12 43.03 -9.66 -20.87
CA LEU A 12 41.74 -10.28 -20.54
C LEU A 12 41.05 -9.60 -19.35
N LEU A 13 41.78 -9.32 -18.27
CA LEU A 13 41.26 -8.61 -17.11
C LEU A 13 40.80 -7.20 -17.45
N THR A 14 41.58 -6.47 -18.26
CA THR A 14 41.24 -5.11 -18.70
C THR A 14 39.96 -5.11 -19.54
N GLN A 15 39.82 -6.08 -20.45
CA GLN A 15 38.62 -6.23 -21.27
C GLN A 15 37.39 -6.57 -20.41
N HIS A 16 37.52 -7.48 -19.45
CA HIS A 16 36.42 -7.85 -18.56
C HIS A 16 35.97 -6.69 -17.66
N LEU A 17 36.92 -5.90 -17.14
CA LEU A 17 36.63 -4.69 -16.37
C LEU A 17 35.93 -3.63 -17.22
N SER A 18 36.32 -3.46 -18.49
CA SER A 18 35.64 -2.56 -19.42
C SER A 18 34.18 -2.96 -19.62
N GLN A 19 33.93 -4.25 -19.88
CA GLN A 19 32.56 -4.77 -20.07
C GLN A 19 31.69 -4.56 -18.84
N ARG A 20 32.23 -4.80 -17.63
CA ARG A 20 31.50 -4.56 -16.38
C ARG A 20 31.20 -3.09 -16.14
N ASN A 21 32.10 -2.19 -16.50
CA ASN A 21 31.85 -0.75 -16.37
C ASN A 21 30.75 -0.30 -17.32
N GLU A 22 30.76 -0.77 -18.58
CA GLU A 22 29.70 -0.49 -19.55
C GLU A 22 28.34 -1.02 -19.06
N GLU A 23 28.30 -2.21 -18.45
CA GLU A 23 27.08 -2.79 -17.87
C GLU A 23 26.57 -1.96 -16.69
N VAL A 24 27.45 -1.53 -15.79
CA VAL A 24 27.10 -0.66 -14.66
C VAL A 24 26.56 0.70 -15.14
N GLU A 25 27.17 1.28 -16.17
CA GLU A 25 26.70 2.54 -16.77
C GLU A 25 25.31 2.37 -17.40
N ARG A 26 25.07 1.28 -18.11
CA ARG A 26 23.73 0.94 -18.66
C ARG A 26 22.69 0.80 -17.56
N LEU A 27 22.96 -0.01 -16.54
CA LEU A 27 22.02 -0.21 -15.41
C LEU A 27 21.76 1.10 -14.66
N THR A 28 22.77 1.97 -14.54
CA THR A 28 22.61 3.29 -13.93
C THR A 28 21.73 4.20 -14.79
N ALA A 29 21.88 4.15 -16.12
CA ALA A 29 21.03 4.89 -17.04
C ALA A 29 19.57 4.40 -16.99
N ASP A 30 19.35 3.08 -16.97
CA ASP A 30 18.02 2.47 -16.86
C ASP A 30 17.34 2.83 -15.53
N LEU A 31 18.07 2.80 -14.41
CA LEU A 31 17.56 3.24 -13.11
C LEU A 31 17.16 4.71 -13.11
N LYS A 32 17.97 5.59 -13.74
CA LYS A 32 17.64 7.02 -13.88
C LYS A 32 16.42 7.23 -14.76
N HIS A 33 16.28 6.46 -15.84
CA HIS A 33 15.13 6.52 -16.73
C HIS A 33 13.85 6.10 -15.98
N LEU A 34 13.86 4.94 -15.33
CA LEU A 34 12.75 4.46 -14.51
C LEU A 34 12.38 5.44 -13.39
N HIS A 35 13.38 6.04 -12.73
CA HIS A 35 13.11 7.06 -11.70
C HIS A 35 12.45 8.31 -12.29
N THR A 36 12.86 8.72 -13.49
CA THR A 36 12.28 9.86 -14.21
C THR A 36 10.85 9.56 -14.66
N GLU A 37 10.60 8.38 -15.25
CA GLU A 37 9.26 7.93 -15.63
C GLU A 37 8.33 7.82 -14.43
N PHE A 38 8.80 7.23 -13.32
CA PHE A 38 8.03 7.14 -12.08
C PHE A 38 7.69 8.53 -11.52
N ASN A 39 8.63 9.47 -11.54
CA ASN A 39 8.36 10.84 -11.09
C ASN A 39 7.43 11.61 -12.03
N ASN A 40 7.58 11.46 -13.34
CA ASN A 40 6.66 12.05 -14.32
C ASN A 40 5.25 11.41 -14.25
N SER A 41 5.16 10.14 -13.83
CA SER A 41 3.90 9.47 -13.54
C SER A 41 3.20 10.03 -12.30
N LYS A 42 3.85 10.82 -11.44
CA LYS A 42 3.17 11.50 -10.33
C LYS A 42 2.14 12.52 -10.80
N ASP A 43 2.28 13.04 -12.02
CA ASP A 43 1.26 13.90 -12.64
C ASP A 43 0.09 13.09 -13.23
N ASN A 44 0.21 11.75 -13.33
CA ASN A 44 -0.85 10.86 -13.83
C ASN A 44 -1.77 10.31 -12.74
N PHE A 45 -1.63 10.74 -11.47
CA PHE A 45 -2.58 10.36 -10.44
C PHE A 45 -3.93 11.03 -10.69
N VAL A 46 -4.93 10.23 -11.06
CA VAL A 46 -6.31 10.71 -11.14
C VAL A 46 -6.91 10.71 -9.73
N THR A 47 -7.11 11.89 -9.16
CA THR A 47 -7.83 12.03 -7.89
C THR A 47 -9.33 11.90 -8.12
N TYR A 48 -9.89 10.77 -7.70
CA TYR A 48 -11.33 10.62 -7.47
C TYR A 48 -11.64 11.13 -6.05
N PHE A 49 -12.77 11.82 -5.86
CA PHE A 49 -13.20 12.42 -4.57
C PHE A 49 -12.37 13.65 -4.13
N LYS A 50 -12.41 14.73 -4.93
CA LYS A 50 -11.77 16.02 -4.60
C LYS A 50 -12.58 16.86 -3.61
N GLU A 51 -13.89 16.64 -3.56
CA GLU A 51 -14.80 17.37 -2.70
C GLU A 51 -14.97 16.66 -1.36
N LYS A 52 -15.07 17.44 -0.28
CA LYS A 52 -15.43 16.90 1.03
C LYS A 52 -16.85 16.30 0.97
N PRO A 53 -17.13 15.23 1.72
CA PRO A 53 -18.50 14.75 1.87
C PRO A 53 -19.42 15.88 2.32
N LYS A 54 -20.50 16.13 1.58
CA LYS A 54 -21.52 17.09 2.00
C LYS A 54 -22.22 16.54 3.23
N SER A 55 -22.19 17.27 4.33
CA SER A 55 -22.93 16.89 5.55
C SER A 55 -24.32 17.51 5.52
N ASP A 56 -25.18 17.00 4.65
CA ASP A 56 -26.58 17.48 4.55
C ASP A 56 -27.45 16.97 5.72
N ILE A 57 -26.87 16.16 6.61
CA ILE A 57 -27.55 15.58 7.77
C ILE A 57 -27.22 16.42 9.01
N GLU A 58 -28.23 17.11 9.52
CA GLU A 58 -28.12 17.80 10.81
C GLU A 58 -28.05 16.76 11.94
N VAL A 59 -26.86 16.61 12.51
CA VAL A 59 -26.61 15.62 13.58
C VAL A 59 -27.24 16.11 14.89
N PRO A 60 -28.18 15.34 15.49
CA PRO A 60 -28.72 15.64 16.81
C PRO A 60 -27.61 15.85 17.85
N GLN A 61 -27.73 16.87 18.71
CA GLN A 61 -26.68 17.23 19.68
C GLN A 61 -26.24 16.05 20.57
N HIS A 62 -27.16 15.16 20.95
CA HIS A 62 -26.85 14.00 21.78
C HIS A 62 -25.97 12.96 21.05
N LEU A 63 -26.05 12.88 19.72
CA LEU A 63 -25.22 11.98 18.91
C LEU A 63 -23.84 12.55 18.59
N LYS A 64 -23.65 13.88 18.67
CA LYS A 64 -22.34 14.51 18.39
C LYS A 64 -21.21 13.91 19.22
N LYS A 65 -21.43 13.69 20.51
CA LYS A 65 -20.41 13.09 21.40
C LYS A 65 -20.09 11.65 21.00
N ILE A 66 -21.09 10.87 20.61
CA ILE A 66 -20.92 9.48 20.18
C ILE A 66 -20.13 9.43 18.88
N ILE A 67 -20.46 10.30 17.92
CA ILE A 67 -19.76 10.39 16.63
C ILE A 67 -18.31 10.83 16.81
N GLU A 68 -18.03 11.84 17.65
CA GLU A 68 -16.65 12.25 17.93
C GLU A 68 -15.83 11.17 18.62
N LYS A 69 -16.46 10.42 19.54
CA LYS A 69 -15.82 9.24 20.13
C LYS A 69 -15.54 8.17 19.07
N ALA A 70 -16.52 7.82 18.24
CA ALA A 70 -16.35 6.81 17.18
C ALA A 70 -15.25 7.20 16.17
N LYS A 71 -15.20 8.47 15.74
CA LYS A 71 -14.13 8.98 14.88
C LYS A 71 -12.75 8.78 15.48
N LYS A 72 -12.61 9.00 16.79
CA LYS A 72 -11.36 8.82 17.53
C LYS A 72 -11.01 7.34 17.70
N ASP A 73 -11.99 6.53 18.11
CA ASP A 73 -11.82 5.10 18.35
C ASP A 73 -11.43 4.37 17.05
N LEU A 74 -12.00 4.78 15.90
CA LEU A 74 -11.65 4.27 14.56
C LEU A 74 -10.43 4.95 13.93
N ASN A 75 -9.84 5.97 14.57
CA ASN A 75 -8.71 6.73 14.05
C ASN A 75 -8.92 7.27 12.61
N LEU A 76 -10.12 7.81 12.34
CA LEU A 76 -10.47 8.36 11.04
C LEU A 76 -9.64 9.61 10.71
N ASP A 77 -9.28 9.77 9.44
CA ASP A 77 -8.80 11.06 8.95
C ASP A 77 -9.99 12.03 8.78
N THR A 78 -10.21 12.86 9.79
CA THR A 78 -11.25 13.89 9.79
C THR A 78 -10.79 15.21 9.16
N LYS A 79 -9.53 15.30 8.72
CA LYS A 79 -8.97 16.52 8.11
C LYS A 79 -9.04 16.46 6.60
N ASN A 80 -8.55 15.36 6.01
CA ASN A 80 -8.50 15.19 4.55
C ASN A 80 -9.55 14.18 4.04
N PHE A 81 -10.23 13.45 4.94
CA PHE A 81 -11.38 12.58 4.63
C PHE A 81 -11.08 11.35 3.76
N TYR A 82 -9.82 10.90 3.68
CA TYR A 82 -9.45 9.70 2.92
C TYR A 82 -9.52 8.44 3.79
N ASN A 83 -10.74 8.00 4.07
CA ASN A 83 -11.02 6.75 4.80
C ASN A 83 -11.71 5.76 3.86
N ILE A 84 -11.05 4.65 3.54
CA ILE A 84 -11.51 3.67 2.56
C ILE A 84 -11.70 2.33 3.27
N ALA A 85 -12.91 1.80 3.27
CA ALA A 85 -13.22 0.50 3.86
C ALA A 85 -13.51 -0.52 2.76
N PHE A 86 -12.88 -1.69 2.85
CA PHE A 86 -13.17 -2.83 1.98
C PHE A 86 -14.17 -3.76 2.68
N VAL A 87 -15.32 -3.96 2.04
CA VAL A 87 -16.42 -4.80 2.54
C VAL A 87 -16.71 -5.92 1.56
N GLY A 88 -17.12 -7.09 2.06
CA GLY A 88 -17.41 -8.25 1.22
C GLY A 88 -17.35 -9.55 2.00
N HIS A 89 -17.77 -10.65 1.39
CA HIS A 89 -17.80 -11.97 2.03
C HIS A 89 -16.40 -12.43 2.50
N THR A 90 -16.35 -13.37 3.43
CA THR A 90 -15.09 -14.03 3.80
C THR A 90 -14.53 -14.79 2.60
N ASN A 91 -13.20 -14.86 2.50
CA ASN A 91 -12.47 -15.55 1.44
C ASN A 91 -12.69 -15.00 0.01
N THR A 92 -13.07 -13.72 -0.13
CA THR A 92 -13.14 -13.04 -1.44
C THR A 92 -11.86 -12.29 -1.81
N GLY A 93 -10.79 -12.43 -1.02
CA GLY A 93 -9.49 -11.78 -1.27
C GLY A 93 -9.40 -10.30 -0.86
N LYS A 94 -10.23 -9.81 0.07
CA LYS A 94 -10.17 -8.41 0.55
C LYS A 94 -8.80 -8.05 1.12
N SER A 95 -8.29 -8.86 2.03
CA SER A 95 -7.03 -8.62 2.72
C SER A 95 -5.83 -8.69 1.74
N SER A 96 -5.82 -9.67 0.83
CA SER A 96 -4.83 -9.71 -0.27
C SER A 96 -4.90 -8.49 -1.19
N LEU A 97 -6.10 -7.99 -1.50
CA LEU A 97 -6.25 -6.76 -2.28
C LEU A 97 -5.68 -5.54 -1.52
N ILE A 98 -5.92 -5.44 -0.21
CA ILE A 98 -5.36 -4.38 0.63
C ILE A 98 -3.82 -4.43 0.63
N ASN A 99 -3.24 -5.62 0.76
CA ASN A 99 -1.79 -5.81 0.72
C ASN A 99 -1.21 -5.44 -0.65
N ALA A 100 -1.83 -5.89 -1.73
CA ALA A 100 -1.43 -5.55 -3.10
C ALA A 100 -1.48 -4.04 -3.36
N ILE A 101 -2.55 -3.35 -2.94
CA ILE A 101 -2.67 -1.89 -3.09
C ILE A 101 -1.60 -1.17 -2.26
N ARG A 102 -1.24 -1.71 -1.09
CA ARG A 102 -0.19 -1.17 -0.22
C ARG A 102 1.22 -1.51 -0.70
N GLY A 103 1.37 -2.42 -1.68
CA GLY A 103 2.65 -2.92 -2.16
C GLY A 103 3.43 -3.71 -1.10
N ILE A 104 2.71 -4.46 -0.26
CA ILE A 104 3.25 -5.28 0.83
C ILE A 104 2.90 -6.74 0.50
N ASP A 105 3.84 -7.65 0.73
CA ASP A 105 3.58 -9.10 0.54
C ASP A 105 2.70 -9.65 1.67
N ASP A 106 1.88 -10.67 1.38
CA ASP A 106 0.92 -11.23 2.35
C ASP A 106 1.59 -11.79 3.62
N ASP A 107 2.86 -12.19 3.53
CA ASP A 107 3.66 -12.74 4.64
C ASP A 107 4.48 -11.67 5.39
N GLU A 108 4.46 -10.40 4.94
CA GLU A 108 5.24 -9.34 5.57
C GLU A 108 4.62 -8.82 6.87
N LYS A 109 5.48 -8.33 7.77
CA LYS A 109 5.04 -7.75 9.04
C LYS A 109 4.17 -6.50 8.78
N GLY A 110 2.92 -6.55 9.24
CA GLY A 110 1.96 -5.45 9.07
C GLY A 110 1.11 -5.57 7.80
N ALA A 111 1.20 -6.70 7.10
CA ALA A 111 0.22 -7.14 6.12
C ALA A 111 -1.14 -7.37 6.79
N ALA A 112 -2.21 -7.12 6.04
CA ALA A 112 -3.55 -7.54 6.40
C ALA A 112 -3.60 -9.08 6.41
N PRO A 113 -4.05 -9.71 7.50
CA PRO A 113 -4.02 -11.17 7.61
C PRO A 113 -4.83 -11.85 6.49
N VAL A 114 -4.20 -12.79 5.78
CA VAL A 114 -4.84 -13.61 4.76
C VAL A 114 -5.01 -15.03 5.28
N GLY A 115 -6.20 -15.63 5.09
CA GLY A 115 -6.47 -17.00 5.53
C GLY A 115 -7.90 -17.44 5.21
N ASP A 116 -8.13 -18.76 5.33
CA ASP A 116 -9.41 -19.40 5.01
C ASP A 116 -10.54 -19.09 6.01
N VAL A 117 -10.17 -18.66 7.22
CA VAL A 117 -11.08 -18.23 8.28
C VAL A 117 -11.10 -16.72 8.39
N GLU A 118 -12.15 -16.14 8.97
CA GLU A 118 -12.21 -14.70 9.21
C GLU A 118 -11.13 -14.28 10.21
N CYS A 119 -10.07 -13.64 9.70
CA CYS A 119 -8.91 -13.25 10.49
C CYS A 119 -9.03 -11.87 11.13
N THR A 120 -9.99 -11.05 10.67
CA THR A 120 -10.13 -9.66 11.10
C THR A 120 -11.22 -9.56 12.18
N MET A 121 -10.81 -9.39 13.44
CA MET A 121 -11.72 -9.19 14.59
C MET A 121 -11.68 -7.75 15.15
N VAL A 122 -10.68 -6.96 14.75
CA VAL A 122 -10.51 -5.57 15.19
C VAL A 122 -10.39 -4.69 13.95
N ILE A 123 -11.21 -3.65 13.87
CA ILE A 123 -11.18 -2.68 12.77
C ILE A 123 -10.15 -1.61 13.12
N GLU A 124 -8.91 -1.82 12.67
CA GLU A 124 -7.83 -0.84 12.72
C GLU A 124 -7.41 -0.44 11.30
N PRO A 125 -7.01 0.83 11.08
CA PRO A 125 -6.59 1.26 9.76
C PRO A 125 -5.17 0.81 9.41
N TYR A 126 -5.04 0.21 8.23
CA TYR A 126 -3.77 0.05 7.53
C TYR A 126 -3.36 1.38 6.88
N THR A 127 -2.08 1.70 7.00
CA THR A 127 -1.46 2.89 6.40
C THR A 127 -0.43 2.51 5.34
N PHE A 128 -0.16 3.45 4.45
CA PHE A 128 0.92 3.36 3.46
C PHE A 128 2.27 3.78 4.05
N ALA A 129 3.35 3.18 3.54
CA ALA A 129 4.71 3.61 3.86
C ALA A 129 5.09 4.94 3.17
N ASP A 130 4.50 5.24 2.01
CA ASP A 130 4.74 6.49 1.30
C ASP A 130 4.24 7.69 2.13
N PRO A 131 5.13 8.65 2.48
CA PRO A 131 4.76 9.86 3.21
C PRO A 131 3.64 10.69 2.55
N GLN A 132 3.50 10.62 1.23
CA GLN A 132 2.45 11.31 0.48
C GLN A 132 1.07 10.71 0.75
N LEU A 133 1.01 9.41 1.05
CA LEU A 133 -0.24 8.65 1.29
C LEU A 133 -0.54 8.44 2.77
N LYS A 134 0.23 9.05 3.68
CA LYS A 134 0.08 8.89 5.14
C LYS A 134 -1.31 9.23 5.70
N HIS A 135 -2.08 10.03 4.96
CA HIS A 135 -3.41 10.48 5.33
C HIS A 135 -4.51 9.52 4.84
N VAL A 136 -4.19 8.61 3.93
CA VAL A 136 -5.11 7.57 3.48
C VAL A 136 -5.14 6.47 4.56
N LYS A 137 -6.35 6.16 5.02
CA LYS A 137 -6.64 5.09 5.97
C LYS A 137 -7.41 4.00 5.25
N ILE A 138 -6.86 2.78 5.20
CA ILE A 138 -7.53 1.61 4.61
C ILE A 138 -8.01 0.69 5.73
N TYR A 139 -9.28 0.32 5.71
CA TYR A 139 -9.87 -0.58 6.69
C TYR A 139 -10.21 -1.90 6.00
N ASP A 140 -9.75 -3.00 6.59
CA ASP A 140 -10.27 -4.32 6.30
C ASP A 140 -11.46 -4.55 7.22
N VAL A 141 -12.66 -4.67 6.66
CA VAL A 141 -13.86 -4.94 7.44
C VAL A 141 -14.05 -6.46 7.49
N PRO A 142 -14.40 -7.04 8.66
CA PRO A 142 -14.74 -8.45 8.78
C PRO A 142 -15.71 -8.87 7.69
N GLY A 143 -15.69 -10.13 7.24
CA GLY A 143 -16.53 -10.57 6.12
C GLY A 143 -17.96 -10.89 6.52
N ALA A 144 -18.94 -10.39 5.77
CA ALA A 144 -20.34 -10.71 6.05
C ALA A 144 -20.59 -12.21 5.79
N GLY A 145 -21.30 -12.92 6.68
CA GLY A 145 -21.73 -14.30 6.45
C GLY A 145 -20.98 -15.40 7.23
N THR A 146 -20.22 -15.04 8.27
CA THR A 146 -19.67 -16.00 9.24
C THR A 146 -20.61 -16.18 10.44
N ILE A 147 -20.44 -17.26 11.21
CA ILE A 147 -21.24 -17.54 12.43
C ILE A 147 -21.10 -16.40 13.46
N SER A 148 -19.97 -15.69 13.45
CA SER A 148 -19.68 -14.52 14.29
C SER A 148 -20.21 -13.19 13.74
N HIS A 149 -20.48 -13.07 12.44
CA HIS A 149 -20.96 -11.86 11.78
C HIS A 149 -22.14 -12.17 10.84
N ASP A 150 -23.28 -12.46 11.47
CA ASP A 150 -24.60 -12.43 10.86
C ASP A 150 -24.78 -11.14 10.04
N ALA A 151 -25.22 -11.27 8.78
CA ALA A 151 -25.47 -10.15 7.87
C ALA A 151 -26.37 -9.06 8.47
N LEU A 152 -27.24 -9.42 9.42
CA LEU A 152 -28.17 -8.54 10.13
C LEU A 152 -27.50 -7.71 11.24
N ASN A 153 -26.32 -8.13 11.71
CA ASN A 153 -25.51 -7.43 12.73
C ASN A 153 -24.24 -6.79 12.15
N TYR A 154 -24.00 -6.94 10.85
CA TYR A 154 -22.77 -6.51 10.18
C TYR A 154 -22.51 -4.99 10.18
N TYR A 155 -23.58 -4.18 10.21
CA TYR A 155 -23.50 -2.71 10.22
C TYR A 155 -24.18 -2.08 11.44
N ARG A 156 -24.56 -2.89 12.45
CA ARG A 156 -25.33 -2.43 13.62
C ARG A 156 -24.46 -1.99 14.78
#